data_AF-A0A7C7RF77-F1
#
_entry.id   AF-A0A7C7RF77-F1
#
_cell.length_a   1.000
_cell.length_b   1.000
_cell.length_c   1.000
_cell.angle_alpha   90.00
_cell.angle_beta   90.00
_cell.angle_gamma   90.00
#
_symmetry.space_group_name_H-M   'P 1'
#
loop_
_entity.id
_entity.type
_entity.pdbx_description
1 polymer ?
#
loop_
_entity_poly.entity_id
_entity_poly.type
_entity_poly.pdbx_seq_one_letter_code
_entity_poly.pdbx_strand_id
1 'polypeptide(L)'
;MNWFGDDFRKVHVLYVSPDWATNRHRAMDPDVLIGKLKQAGCAAVEFYIKDHHGIAYYPTKIGHYGGRDLLRSLVEACHRQGRIVLKFYEYCPLQTCAIMTSSTWTHVYIEST
;
A
#
# COMPACT_ATOMS: atom_id res chain seq x y z
N MET A 1 -12.64 -15.03 -12.10
CA MET A 1 -11.41 -15.46 -11.41
C MET A 1 -11.37 -14.73 -10.07
N ASN A 2 -11.38 -15.44 -8.94
CA ASN A 2 -11.44 -14.82 -7.61
C ASN A 2 -10.02 -14.79 -7.03
N TRP A 3 -9.22 -13.81 -7.44
CA TRP A 3 -7.82 -13.66 -7.04
C TRP A 3 -7.61 -13.74 -5.50
N PHE A 4 -8.60 -13.35 -4.70
CA PHE A 4 -8.50 -13.39 -3.24
C PHE A 4 -8.59 -14.82 -2.71
N GLY A 5 -9.44 -15.68 -3.29
CA GLY A 5 -9.55 -17.08 -2.91
C GLY A 5 -8.53 -17.99 -3.61
N ASP A 6 -8.14 -17.62 -4.83
CA ASP A 6 -7.39 -18.49 -5.73
C ASP A 6 -5.86 -18.40 -5.53
N ASP A 7 -5.35 -17.32 -4.94
CA ASP A 7 -3.90 -17.15 -4.71
C ASP A 7 -3.57 -16.99 -3.22
N PHE A 8 -2.65 -17.83 -2.72
CA PHE A 8 -2.28 -17.90 -1.30
C PHE A 8 -1.00 -17.13 -0.98
N ARG A 9 -0.21 -16.74 -2.00
CA ARG A 9 1.09 -16.08 -1.81
C ARG A 9 0.90 -14.56 -1.70
N LYS A 10 0.46 -14.12 -0.54
CA LYS A 10 0.21 -12.70 -0.23
C LYS A 10 1.20 -12.22 0.82
N VAL A 11 1.76 -11.04 0.63
CA VAL A 11 2.69 -10.43 1.59
C VAL A 11 2.13 -9.13 2.12
N HIS A 12 2.16 -8.95 3.43
CA HIS A 12 1.91 -7.66 4.07
C HIS A 12 3.25 -6.97 4.34
N VAL A 13 3.46 -5.80 3.76
CA VAL A 13 4.67 -5.00 3.94
C VAL A 13 4.41 -3.93 4.98
N LEU A 14 5.02 -4.10 6.14
CA LEU A 14 5.11 -3.05 7.14
C LEU A 14 6.20 -2.06 6.74
N TYR A 15 5.78 -0.93 6.17
CA TYR A 15 6.63 0.23 5.92
C TYR A 15 6.16 1.37 6.81
N VAL A 16 7.10 1.94 7.58
CA VAL A 16 6.82 2.92 8.62
C VAL A 16 7.89 4.00 8.53
N SER A 17 7.50 5.26 8.59
CA SER A 17 8.40 6.39 8.35
C SER A 17 8.12 7.54 9.31
N PRO A 18 8.42 7.36 10.60
CA PRO A 18 8.13 8.38 11.61
C PRO A 18 8.84 9.70 11.31
N ASP A 19 8.33 10.82 11.84
CA ASP A 19 8.88 12.15 11.58
C ASP A 19 10.33 12.34 11.98
N TRP A 20 10.80 11.60 12.99
CA TRP A 20 12.21 11.64 13.43
C TRP A 20 13.16 10.87 12.50
N ALA A 21 12.64 10.07 11.56
CA ALA A 21 13.48 9.36 10.60
C ALA A 21 13.95 10.31 9.49
N THR A 22 15.21 10.75 9.60
CA THR A 22 15.84 11.56 8.55
C THR A 22 15.97 10.78 7.24
N ASN A 23 15.84 11.48 6.10
CA ASN A 23 15.88 10.87 4.77
C ASN A 23 14.87 9.72 4.54
N ARG A 24 13.76 9.70 5.28
CA ARG A 24 12.64 8.80 5.00
C ARG A 24 12.26 8.81 3.53
N HIS A 25 11.83 7.66 3.02
CA HIS A 25 11.45 7.45 1.62
C HIS A 25 12.57 7.55 0.59
N ARG A 26 13.76 8.11 0.89
CA ARG A 26 14.81 8.38 -0.10
C ARG A 26 15.30 7.12 -0.82
N ALA A 27 15.54 6.06 -0.07
CA ALA A 27 16.05 4.79 -0.61
C ALA A 27 14.93 3.85 -1.08
N MET A 28 13.66 4.23 -0.92
CA MET A 28 12.54 3.39 -1.33
C MET A 28 12.40 3.44 -2.85
N ASP A 29 12.67 2.29 -3.48
CA ASP A 29 12.46 2.07 -4.91
C ASP A 29 11.31 1.06 -5.10
N PRO A 30 10.14 1.51 -5.59
CA PRO A 30 9.00 0.65 -5.86
C PRO A 30 9.30 -0.46 -6.86
N ASP A 31 10.08 -0.21 -7.90
CA ASP A 31 10.37 -1.24 -8.90
C ASP A 31 11.26 -2.34 -8.32
N VAL A 32 12.19 -1.99 -7.43
CA VAL A 32 13.01 -2.97 -6.71
C VAL A 32 12.14 -3.80 -5.75
N LEU A 33 11.23 -3.18 -4.99
CA LEU A 33 10.36 -3.92 -4.07
C LEU A 33 9.44 -4.88 -4.83
N ILE A 34 8.70 -4.38 -5.82
CA ILE A 34 7.76 -5.18 -6.61
C ILE A 34 8.51 -6.27 -7.39
N GLY A 35 9.70 -5.97 -7.91
CA GLY A 35 10.53 -6.94 -8.61
C GLY A 35 10.97 -8.10 -7.72
N LYS A 36 11.38 -7.81 -6.49
CA LYS A 36 11.73 -8.84 -5.51
C LYS A 36 10.52 -9.68 -5.10
N LEU A 37 9.37 -9.05 -4.89
CA LEU A 37 8.13 -9.77 -4.56
C LEU A 37 7.70 -10.68 -5.71
N LYS A 38 7.83 -10.22 -6.96
CA LYS A 38 7.55 -11.02 -8.14
C LYS A 38 8.51 -12.21 -8.27
N GLN A 39 9.81 -12.00 -8.06
CA GLN A 39 10.81 -13.07 -8.04
C GLN A 39 10.54 -14.09 -6.94
N ALA A 40 10.08 -13.65 -5.78
CA ALA A 40 9.62 -14.51 -4.69
C ALA A 40 8.30 -15.24 -5.00
N GLY A 41 7.71 -15.02 -6.17
CA GLY A 41 6.43 -15.58 -6.54
C GLY A 41 5.30 -15.04 -5.67
N CYS A 42 5.30 -13.79 -5.23
CA CYS A 42 4.14 -13.20 -4.58
C CYS A 42 3.08 -12.81 -5.62
N ALA A 43 1.82 -13.06 -5.32
CA ALA A 43 0.69 -12.68 -6.18
C ALA A 43 -0.03 -11.42 -5.71
N ALA A 44 0.10 -11.09 -4.43
CA ALA A 44 -0.44 -9.85 -3.89
C ALA A 44 0.50 -9.28 -2.84
N VAL A 45 0.53 -7.96 -2.76
CA VAL A 45 1.21 -7.21 -1.73
C VAL A 45 0.23 -6.24 -1.08
N GLU A 46 0.22 -6.19 0.23
CA GLU A 46 -0.49 -5.18 0.99
C GLU A 46 0.51 -4.16 1.54
N PHE A 47 0.20 -2.89 1.34
CA PHE A 47 1.05 -1.77 1.71
C PHE A 47 0.23 -0.73 2.46
N TYR A 48 0.81 -0.14 3.51
CA TYR A 48 0.18 0.96 4.21
C TYR A 48 0.08 2.18 3.30
N ILE A 49 -1.06 2.86 3.26
CA ILE A 49 -1.15 4.19 2.63
C ILE A 49 -0.92 5.31 3.63
N LYS A 50 -1.09 4.98 4.91
CA LYS A 50 -0.76 5.82 6.06
C LYS A 50 -0.25 4.90 7.17
N ASP A 51 0.89 5.25 7.77
CA ASP A 51 1.44 4.47 8.89
C ASP A 51 0.79 4.83 10.24
N HIS A 52 1.13 4.05 11.26
CA HIS A 52 0.62 4.23 12.61
C HIS A 52 1.15 5.49 13.33
N HIS A 53 2.13 6.20 12.75
CA HIS A 53 2.52 7.53 13.20
C HIS A 53 1.72 8.64 12.52
N GLY A 54 0.81 8.28 11.60
CA GLY A 54 -0.06 9.22 10.89
C GLY A 54 0.53 9.76 9.60
N ILE A 55 1.66 9.21 9.12
CA ILE A 55 2.32 9.68 7.90
C ILE A 55 1.66 9.05 6.68
N ALA A 56 1.07 9.89 5.83
CA ALA A 56 0.43 9.51 4.58
C ALA A 56 1.46 9.46 3.44
N TYR A 57 1.37 8.42 2.62
CA TYR A 57 2.26 8.14 1.49
C TYR A 57 1.70 8.58 0.14
N TYR A 58 0.69 9.45 0.19
CA TYR A 58 0.02 10.04 -0.94
C TYR A 58 -0.28 11.51 -0.63
N PRO A 59 -0.32 12.39 -1.64
CA PRO A 59 -0.70 13.78 -1.44
C PRO A 59 -2.11 13.85 -0.82
N THR A 60 -2.20 14.42 0.37
CA THR A 60 -3.46 14.56 1.10
C THR A 60 -3.58 15.95 1.73
N LYS A 61 -4.82 16.42 1.85
CA LYS A 61 -5.16 17.62 2.64
C LYS A 61 -5.60 17.26 4.08
N ILE A 62 -5.79 15.98 4.35
CA ILE A 62 -6.24 15.43 5.64
C ILE A 62 -5.20 14.39 6.08
N GLY A 63 -4.48 14.69 7.16
CA GLY A 63 -3.35 13.87 7.65
C GLY A 63 -1.98 14.45 7.30
N HIS A 64 -0.91 13.81 7.79
CA HIS A 64 0.45 14.30 7.64
C HIS A 64 1.09 13.70 6.38
N TYR A 65 1.18 14.46 5.28
CA TYR A 65 1.85 13.98 4.08
C TYR A 65 3.37 13.84 4.27
N GLY A 66 3.92 12.65 4.03
CA GLY A 66 5.35 12.34 4.17
C GLY A 66 6.26 12.96 3.11
N GLY A 67 5.74 13.78 2.20
CA GLY A 67 6.52 14.52 1.20
C GLY A 67 6.83 13.75 -0.08
N ARG A 68 6.45 12.48 -0.20
CA ARG A 68 6.58 11.68 -1.43
C ARG A 68 5.34 10.83 -1.69
N ASP A 69 4.88 10.82 -2.94
CA ASP A 69 3.79 9.97 -3.42
C ASP A 69 4.30 8.56 -3.72
N LEU A 70 4.48 7.76 -2.66
CA LEU A 70 4.86 6.35 -2.79
C LEU A 70 3.68 5.49 -3.25
N LEU A 71 2.44 5.90 -2.91
CA LEU A 71 1.22 5.21 -3.32
C LEU A 71 1.17 5.08 -4.84
N ARG A 72 1.21 6.21 -5.56
CA ARG A 72 1.18 6.22 -7.02
C ARG A 72 2.34 5.43 -7.60
N SER A 73 3.54 5.63 -7.06
CA SER A 73 4.74 4.97 -7.56
C SER A 73 4.70 3.44 -7.41
N LEU A 74 4.09 2.93 -6.33
CA LEU A 74 3.87 1.50 -6.11
C LEU A 74 2.80 0.92 -7.03
N VAL A 75 1.69 1.63 -7.25
CA VAL A 75 0.65 1.23 -8.22
C VAL A 75 1.26 1.09 -9.61
N GLU A 76 2.00 2.11 -10.05
CA GLU A 76 2.62 2.11 -11.38
C GLU A 76 3.67 1.00 -11.51
N ALA A 77 4.45 0.70 -10.45
CA ALA A 77 5.40 -0.41 -10.44
C ALA A 77 4.69 -1.77 -10.54
N CYS A 78 3.60 -1.98 -9.81
CA CYS A 78 2.78 -3.19 -9.92
C CYS A 78 2.22 -3.36 -11.35
N HIS A 79 1.74 -2.29 -11.97
CA HIS A 79 1.24 -2.34 -13.35
C HIS A 79 2.34 -2.67 -14.36
N ARG A 80 3.52 -2.03 -14.25
CA ARG A 80 4.66 -2.29 -15.15
C ARG A 80 5.12 -3.75 -15.08
N GLN A 81 5.11 -4.33 -13.88
CA GLN A 81 5.71 -5.64 -13.66
C GLN A 81 4.71 -6.79 -13.75
N GLY A 82 3.41 -6.51 -13.70
CA GLY A 82 2.33 -7.47 -13.87
C GLY A 82 2.20 -8.48 -12.72
N ARG A 83 0.94 -8.87 -12.45
CA ARG A 83 0.52 -9.94 -11.52
C ARG A 83 0.64 -9.69 -10.02
N ILE A 84 1.04 -8.50 -9.56
CA ILE A 84 1.00 -8.17 -8.13
C ILE A 84 -0.19 -7.26 -7.85
N VAL A 85 -1.20 -7.82 -7.18
CA VAL A 85 -2.33 -7.04 -6.66
C VAL A 85 -1.84 -6.22 -5.48
N LEU A 86 -1.91 -4.89 -5.59
CA LEU A 86 -1.57 -3.98 -4.50
C LEU A 86 -2.81 -3.72 -3.65
N LYS A 87 -2.72 -3.98 -2.35
CA LYS A 87 -3.75 -3.64 -1.37
C LYS A 87 -3.30 -2.47 -0.52
N PHE A 88 -4.26 -1.66 -0.13
CA PHE A 88 -4.04 -0.52 0.73
C PHE A 88 -4.71 -0.73 2.07
N TYR A 89 -3.96 -0.43 3.12
CA TYR A 89 -4.47 -0.43 4.47
C TYR A 89 -4.07 0.87 5.17
N GLU A 90 -4.99 1.41 5.97
CA GLU A 90 -4.77 2.59 6.80
C GLU A 90 -4.94 2.17 8.26
N TYR A 91 -3.89 2.33 9.07
CA TYR A 91 -3.99 2.15 10.51
C TYR A 91 -4.34 3.48 11.17
N CYS A 92 -5.57 3.59 11.68
CA CYS A 92 -5.98 4.71 12.50
C CYS A 92 -6.93 4.24 13.60
N PRO A 93 -6.51 4.15 14.88
CA PRO A 93 -7.35 3.62 15.95
C PRO A 93 -8.67 4.40 16.16
N LEU A 94 -8.74 5.68 15.76
CA LEU A 94 -9.96 6.48 15.77
C LEU A 94 -10.90 6.21 14.57
N GLN A 95 -10.39 5.76 13.43
CA GLN A 95 -11.23 5.37 12.28
C GLN A 95 -11.67 3.92 12.35
N THR A 96 -10.92 3.02 13.01
CA THR A 96 -11.32 1.61 13.16
C THR A 96 -12.70 1.44 13.79
N CYS A 97 -13.10 2.35 14.70
CA CYS A 97 -14.45 2.36 15.29
C CYS A 97 -15.55 2.88 14.35
N ALA A 98 -15.24 3.81 13.44
CA ALA A 98 -16.19 4.30 12.41
C ALA A 98 -16.31 3.34 11.21
N ILE A 99 -15.31 2.49 11.02
CA ILE A 99 -15.22 1.50 9.95
C ILE A 99 -16.10 0.27 10.22
N MET A 100 -16.24 -0.14 11.48
CA MET A 100 -17.15 -1.25 11.84
C MET A 100 -18.64 -0.90 11.69
N THR A 101 -18.99 0.36 11.41
CA THR A 101 -20.38 0.84 11.35
C THR A 101 -20.81 1.37 9.99
N SER A 102 -19.92 1.40 8.98
CA SER A 102 -20.24 1.84 7.62
C SER A 102 -19.90 0.78 6.56
N SER A 103 -20.94 0.27 5.90
CA SER A 103 -20.89 -0.77 4.86
C SER A 103 -20.34 -0.29 3.51
N THR A 104 -19.56 0.78 3.48
CA THR A 104 -19.09 1.44 2.26
C THR A 104 -17.59 1.64 2.32
N TRP A 105 -16.84 0.56 2.17
CA TRP A 105 -15.44 0.62 1.77
C TRP A 105 -15.32 0.28 0.30
N THR A 106 -14.70 1.19 -0.45
CA THR A 106 -14.28 0.95 -1.83
C THR A 106 -12.90 0.30 -1.75
N HIS A 107 -12.84 -1.02 -1.95
CA HIS A 107 -11.63 -1.63 -2.48
C HIS A 107 -11.34 -0.92 -3.81
N VAL A 108 -10.24 -0.18 -3.92
CA VAL A 108 -9.80 0.32 -5.23
C VAL A 108 -9.21 -0.88 -5.96
N TYR A 109 -10.10 -1.59 -6.65
CA TYR A 109 -9.76 -2.59 -7.64
C TYR A 109 -9.28 -1.86 -8.89
N ILE A 110 -7.98 -1.93 -9.18
CA ILE A 110 -7.51 -1.65 -10.52
C ILE A 110 -7.47 -2.99 -11.24
N GLU A 111 -8.60 -3.37 -11.84
CA GLU A 111 -8.67 -4.51 -12.76
C GLU A 111 -8.25 -4.04 -14.16
N SER A 112 -7.27 -4.72 -14.76
CA SER A 112 -6.89 -4.52 -16.16
C SER A 112 -7.76 -5.40 -17.06
N THR A 113 -8.56 -4.79 -17.94
CA THR A 113 -8.95 -5.39 -19.24
C THR A 113 -7.76 -5.39 -20.18
#